data_AF-A0A0R3RBI2-F1
#
_entry.id   AF-A0A0R3RBI2-F1
#
_cell.length_a   1.000
_cell.length_b   1.000
_cell.length_c   1.000
_cell.angle_alpha   90.00
_cell.angle_beta   90.00
_cell.angle_gamma   90.00
#
_symmetry.space_group_name_H-M   'P 1'
#
loop_
_entity.id
_entity.type
_entity.pdbx_description
1 polymer ?
#
loop_
_entity_poly.entity_id
_entity_poly.type
_entity_poly.pdbx_seq_one_letter_code
_entity_poly.pdbx_strand_id
1 'polypeptide(L)'
;LGHTEWSRFGYSIAAAGDLNQDGYNDFIVGAPYDGDDRRGAVYVYHGAKNGVRKEPTQKIEARKINADLKAFGFSLAGGKDIDKNQYPDIAVGAYQSAHAVVFKTKPVVTVTGSLTTAKNSINLEDKTCSTEFGMMACEHMKLCMRYEGKGQSPPDIDLKLLFQLDSKKTITPRAFFRRRDLVSFINDK
;
A
#
# COMPACT_ATOMS: atom_id res chain seq x y z
N LEU A 1 1.12 19.85 -7.07
CA LEU A 1 -0.34 19.63 -7.19
C LEU A 1 -0.69 19.28 -8.63
N GLY A 2 -0.56 20.19 -9.61
CA GLY A 2 -0.55 19.83 -11.04
C GLY A 2 0.87 19.70 -11.58
N HIS A 3 1.21 18.60 -12.25
CA HIS A 3 2.58 18.29 -12.71
C HIS A 3 2.72 18.28 -14.23
N THR A 4 1.62 18.39 -14.96
CA THR A 4 1.58 18.31 -16.43
C THR A 4 0.97 19.58 -16.98
N GLU A 5 1.69 20.24 -17.89
CA GLU A 5 1.20 21.43 -18.59
C GLU A 5 -0.07 21.11 -19.38
N TRP A 6 -0.99 22.07 -19.48
CA TRP A 6 -2.25 21.95 -20.24
C TRP A 6 -3.23 20.86 -19.76
N SER A 7 -2.90 20.13 -18.69
CA SER A 7 -3.76 19.09 -18.09
C SER A 7 -5.10 19.62 -17.56
N ARG A 8 -5.16 20.93 -17.27
CA ARG A 8 -6.21 21.59 -16.50
C ARG A 8 -6.45 20.89 -15.16
N PHE A 9 -5.37 20.56 -14.46
CA PHE A 9 -5.48 20.12 -13.06
C PHE A 9 -6.32 21.12 -12.25
N GLY A 10 -7.30 20.62 -11.49
CA GLY A 10 -8.24 21.46 -10.75
C GLY A 10 -9.49 21.85 -11.54
N TYR A 11 -9.70 21.30 -12.75
CA TYR A 11 -10.90 21.56 -13.54
C TYR A 11 -12.18 21.14 -12.81
N SER A 12 -12.12 20.05 -12.06
CA SER A 12 -13.19 19.55 -11.22
C SER A 12 -12.62 19.10 -9.88
N ILE A 13 -13.39 19.30 -8.81
CA ILE A 13 -13.03 18.92 -7.45
C ILE A 13 -14.30 18.36 -6.79
N ALA A 14 -14.16 17.24 -6.06
CA ALA A 14 -15.24 16.71 -5.24
C ALA A 14 -14.71 16.24 -3.89
N ALA A 15 -15.51 16.49 -2.84
CA ALA A 15 -15.31 15.85 -1.54
C ALA A 15 -15.55 14.34 -1.68
N ALA A 16 -14.62 13.53 -1.20
CA ALA A 16 -14.68 12.08 -1.35
C ALA A 16 -15.09 11.37 -0.04
N GLY A 17 -15.18 12.10 1.07
CA GLY A 17 -15.29 11.51 2.41
C GLY A 17 -13.96 10.89 2.83
N ASP A 18 -13.96 10.08 3.88
CA ASP A 18 -12.76 9.39 4.38
C ASP A 18 -12.55 8.06 3.63
N LEU A 19 -11.76 8.08 2.55
CA LEU A 19 -11.59 6.94 1.62
C LEU A 19 -10.73 5.82 2.22
N ASN A 20 -9.89 6.13 3.20
CA ASN A 20 -8.99 5.18 3.87
C ASN A 20 -9.39 4.90 5.33
N GLN A 21 -10.47 5.52 5.81
CA GLN A 21 -11.00 5.40 7.17
C GLN A 21 -9.99 5.78 8.25
N ASP A 22 -9.16 6.79 8.01
CA ASP A 22 -8.13 7.27 8.95
C ASP A 22 -8.61 8.38 9.91
N GLY A 23 -9.85 8.83 9.74
CA GLY A 23 -10.50 9.87 10.53
C GLY A 23 -10.46 11.26 9.89
N TYR A 24 -9.88 11.41 8.70
CA TYR A 24 -9.83 12.68 7.98
C TYR A 24 -10.53 12.57 6.62
N ASN A 25 -11.25 13.63 6.23
CA ASN A 25 -11.89 13.65 4.92
C ASN A 25 -10.87 13.87 3.81
N ASP A 26 -11.07 13.13 2.72
CA ASP A 26 -10.30 13.17 1.50
C ASP A 26 -11.05 13.87 0.38
N PHE A 27 -10.34 14.17 -0.70
CA PHE A 27 -10.93 14.75 -1.90
C PHE A 27 -10.24 14.26 -3.17
N ILE A 28 -10.96 14.44 -4.27
CA ILE A 28 -10.51 14.07 -5.61
C ILE A 28 -10.46 15.30 -6.51
N VAL A 29 -9.44 15.36 -7.35
CA VAL A 29 -9.20 16.45 -8.30
C VAL A 29 -9.07 15.91 -9.70
N GLY A 30 -9.82 16.49 -10.64
CA GLY A 30 -9.81 16.11 -12.04
C GLY A 30 -8.83 16.92 -12.87
N ALA A 31 -8.18 16.25 -13.81
CA ALA A 31 -7.31 16.85 -14.82
C ALA A 31 -7.66 16.22 -16.18
N PRO A 32 -8.71 16.70 -16.87
CA PRO A 32 -9.31 16.03 -18.02
C PRO A 32 -8.39 15.84 -19.22
N TYR A 33 -7.27 16.58 -19.26
CA TYR A 33 -6.32 16.57 -20.36
C TYR A 33 -4.92 16.09 -19.93
N ASP A 34 -4.81 15.48 -18.75
CA ASP A 34 -3.58 14.84 -18.26
C ASP A 34 -3.38 13.45 -18.89
N GLY A 35 -2.21 12.85 -18.62
CA GLY A 35 -1.85 11.50 -19.02
C GLY A 35 -1.54 11.36 -20.51
N ASP A 36 -1.27 10.12 -20.91
CA ASP A 36 -1.00 9.76 -22.30
C ASP A 36 -2.14 10.22 -23.22
N ASP A 37 -1.77 10.82 -24.35
CA ASP A 37 -2.67 11.37 -25.36
C ASP A 37 -3.70 12.39 -24.82
N ARG A 38 -3.48 12.98 -23.64
CA ARG A 38 -4.40 13.93 -22.98
C ARG A 38 -5.79 13.34 -22.72
N ARG A 39 -5.85 12.06 -22.37
CA ARG A 39 -7.11 11.32 -22.13
C ARG A 39 -7.77 11.66 -20.80
N GLY A 40 -6.98 12.17 -19.87
CA GLY A 40 -7.42 12.63 -18.57
C GLY A 40 -6.97 11.73 -17.43
N ALA A 41 -6.91 12.32 -16.25
CA ALA A 41 -6.62 11.65 -15.00
C ALA A 41 -7.42 12.25 -13.84
N VAL A 42 -7.54 11.49 -12.76
CA VAL A 42 -7.98 11.98 -11.47
C VAL A 42 -6.92 11.72 -10.41
N TYR A 43 -6.85 12.61 -9.44
CA TYR A 43 -5.89 12.62 -8.36
C TYR A 43 -6.63 12.50 -7.04
N VAL A 44 -6.21 11.56 -6.20
CA VAL A 44 -6.73 11.39 -4.83
C VAL A 44 -5.77 12.05 -3.86
N TYR A 45 -6.30 12.88 -2.98
CA TYR A 45 -5.55 13.54 -1.92
C TYR A 45 -6.15 13.16 -0.57
N HIS A 46 -5.34 12.55 0.29
CA HIS A 46 -5.77 12.25 1.65
C HIS A 46 -5.67 13.47 2.56
N GLY A 47 -6.68 13.59 3.43
CA GLY A 47 -6.63 14.45 4.60
C GLY A 47 -5.60 13.94 5.62
N ALA A 48 -5.26 14.79 6.59
CA ALA A 48 -4.40 14.46 7.70
C ALA A 48 -4.63 15.44 8.86
N LYS A 49 -4.09 15.10 10.03
CA LYS A 49 -4.14 15.94 11.24
C LYS A 49 -3.74 17.40 11.03
N ASN A 50 -2.73 17.63 10.19
CA ASN A 50 -2.15 18.95 9.94
C ASN A 50 -2.66 19.59 8.64
N GLY A 51 -3.82 19.15 8.13
CA GLY A 51 -4.39 19.59 6.86
C GLY A 51 -4.22 18.56 5.76
N VAL A 52 -4.02 19.01 4.52
CA VAL A 52 -4.00 18.13 3.34
C VAL A 52 -2.58 17.68 3.02
N ARG A 53 -2.41 16.41 2.60
CA ARG A 53 -1.13 15.93 2.05
C ARG A 53 -0.82 16.65 0.74
N LYS A 54 0.40 17.20 0.62
CA LYS A 54 0.79 18.00 -0.56
C LYS A 54 0.91 17.18 -1.84
N GLU A 55 1.24 15.90 -1.74
CA GLU A 55 1.35 14.99 -2.87
C GLU A 55 0.12 14.09 -2.95
N PRO A 56 -0.37 13.80 -4.16
CA PRO A 56 -1.49 12.87 -4.34
C PRO A 56 -1.08 11.47 -3.89
N THR A 57 -1.97 10.79 -3.19
CA THR A 57 -1.76 9.42 -2.71
C THR A 57 -2.06 8.39 -3.80
N GLN A 58 -2.86 8.79 -4.80
CA GLN A 58 -3.12 7.98 -5.98
C GLN A 58 -3.38 8.88 -7.19
N LYS A 59 -2.80 8.52 -8.34
CA LYS A 59 -3.16 9.05 -9.67
C LYS A 59 -3.81 7.93 -10.47
N ILE A 60 -5.02 8.16 -10.94
CA ILE A 60 -5.77 7.22 -11.78
C ILE A 60 -5.86 7.81 -13.19
N GLU A 61 -5.20 7.15 -14.14
CA GLU A 61 -5.14 7.58 -15.53
C GLU A 61 -6.17 6.83 -16.37
N ALA A 62 -6.86 7.55 -17.26
CA ALA A 62 -7.88 7.00 -18.16
C ALA A 62 -7.41 5.71 -18.86
N ARG A 63 -6.20 5.73 -19.41
CA ARG A 63 -5.62 4.62 -20.19
C ARG A 63 -5.44 3.33 -19.39
N LYS A 64 -5.24 3.41 -18.06
CA LYS A 64 -5.12 2.23 -17.19
C LYS A 64 -6.47 1.55 -16.92
N ILE A 65 -7.57 2.24 -17.22
CA ILE A 65 -8.93 1.76 -17.02
C ILE A 65 -9.50 1.27 -18.34
N ASN A 66 -9.52 2.15 -19.35
CA ASN A 66 -9.96 1.84 -20.69
C ASN A 66 -9.34 2.86 -21.67
N ALA A 67 -8.74 2.34 -22.74
CA ALA A 67 -8.06 3.14 -23.76
C ALA A 67 -9.01 4.08 -24.55
N ASP A 68 -10.32 3.90 -24.50
CA ASP A 68 -11.30 4.74 -25.21
C ASP A 68 -11.72 5.98 -24.44
N LEU A 69 -11.40 6.05 -23.14
CA LEU A 69 -11.78 7.17 -22.28
C LEU A 69 -11.11 8.47 -22.75
N LYS A 70 -11.91 9.54 -22.82
CA LYS A 70 -11.49 10.90 -23.19
C LYS A 70 -12.13 11.94 -22.27
N ALA A 71 -11.38 12.98 -21.95
CA ALA A 71 -11.75 13.97 -20.93
C ALA A 71 -12.11 13.33 -19.58
N PHE A 72 -11.42 12.26 -19.20
CA PHE A 72 -11.64 11.56 -17.94
C PHE A 72 -11.25 12.45 -16.76
N GLY A 73 -12.16 12.63 -15.81
CA GLY A 73 -11.98 13.60 -14.71
C GLY A 73 -12.65 14.94 -14.99
N PHE A 74 -13.46 15.06 -16.04
CA PHE A 74 -14.20 16.30 -16.33
C PHE A 74 -15.26 16.62 -15.27
N SER A 75 -15.95 15.59 -14.77
CA SER A 75 -16.89 15.71 -13.65
C SER A 75 -16.61 14.64 -12.62
N LEU A 76 -16.87 14.96 -11.35
CA LEU A 76 -16.57 14.10 -10.22
C LEU A 76 -17.74 14.08 -9.25
N ALA A 77 -17.97 12.92 -8.62
CA ALA A 77 -18.81 12.76 -7.46
C ALA A 77 -18.13 11.80 -6.48
N GLY A 78 -18.36 11.98 -5.18
CA GLY A 78 -17.77 11.14 -4.15
C GLY A 78 -18.54 11.22 -2.84
N GLY A 79 -18.07 10.50 -1.83
CA GLY A 79 -18.62 10.57 -0.47
C GLY A 79 -19.80 9.65 -0.20
N LYS A 80 -20.14 8.73 -1.13
CA LYS A 80 -21.21 7.77 -0.95
C LYS A 80 -20.71 6.34 -1.15
N ASP A 81 -20.95 5.51 -0.16
CA ASP A 81 -20.73 4.06 -0.22
C ASP A 81 -21.88 3.40 -1.02
N ILE A 82 -21.56 2.84 -2.20
CA ILE A 82 -22.52 2.21 -3.11
C ILE A 82 -22.58 0.69 -2.93
N ASP A 83 -21.48 0.06 -2.51
CA ASP A 83 -21.40 -1.39 -2.31
C ASP A 83 -21.51 -1.83 -0.85
N LYS A 84 -21.78 -0.88 0.05
CA LYS A 84 -22.03 -1.05 1.49
C LYS A 84 -20.82 -1.61 2.24
N ASN A 85 -19.61 -1.40 1.72
CA ASN A 85 -18.38 -1.90 2.35
C ASN A 85 -17.88 -1.02 3.52
N GLN A 86 -18.60 0.07 3.81
CA GLN A 86 -18.33 1.14 4.79
C GLN A 86 -17.25 2.14 4.37
N TYR A 87 -16.79 2.10 3.13
CA TYR A 87 -15.86 3.07 2.56
C TYR A 87 -16.61 3.85 1.47
N PRO A 88 -16.46 5.19 1.41
CA PRO A 88 -17.14 5.97 0.38
C PRO A 88 -16.53 5.70 -1.00
N ASP A 89 -17.36 5.67 -2.03
CA ASP A 89 -16.93 5.43 -3.40
C ASP A 89 -16.91 6.73 -4.20
N ILE A 90 -16.28 6.67 -5.38
CA ILE A 90 -16.14 7.82 -6.27
C ILE A 90 -16.62 7.50 -7.68
N ALA A 91 -17.17 8.50 -8.36
CA ALA A 91 -17.58 8.42 -9.75
C ALA A 91 -16.89 9.51 -10.58
N VAL A 92 -16.47 9.15 -11.79
CA VAL A 92 -15.70 10.01 -12.69
C VAL A 92 -16.34 10.03 -14.07
N GLY A 93 -16.68 11.23 -14.55
CA GLY A 93 -17.20 11.44 -15.90
C GLY A 93 -16.08 11.61 -16.93
N ALA A 94 -16.33 11.09 -18.13
CA ALA A 94 -15.49 11.18 -19.32
C ALA A 94 -16.38 11.50 -20.54
N TYR A 95 -16.85 12.73 -20.62
CA TYR A 95 -17.92 13.11 -21.54
C TYR A 95 -17.53 13.02 -23.01
N GLN A 96 -16.27 13.26 -23.37
CA GLN A 96 -15.80 13.22 -24.78
C GLN A 96 -15.81 11.81 -25.37
N SER A 97 -15.87 10.79 -24.53
CA SER A 97 -16.08 9.41 -24.93
C SER A 97 -17.47 8.90 -24.57
N ALA A 98 -18.36 9.72 -24.00
CA ALA A 98 -19.68 9.33 -23.49
C ALA A 98 -19.65 8.23 -22.41
N HIS A 99 -18.67 8.29 -21.50
CA HIS A 99 -18.52 7.32 -20.41
C HIS A 99 -18.65 7.96 -19.01
N ALA A 100 -19.05 7.15 -18.04
CA ALA A 100 -18.90 7.39 -16.61
C ALA A 100 -18.33 6.13 -15.95
N VAL A 101 -17.40 6.29 -15.02
CA VAL A 101 -16.71 5.20 -14.34
C VAL A 101 -16.91 5.34 -12.83
N VAL A 102 -17.32 4.27 -12.16
CA VAL A 102 -17.43 4.22 -10.69
C VAL A 102 -16.26 3.41 -10.15
N PHE A 103 -15.50 3.99 -9.22
CA PHE A 103 -14.46 3.30 -8.48
C PHE A 103 -14.98 2.98 -7.09
N LYS A 104 -14.96 1.69 -6.79
CA LYS A 104 -15.27 1.19 -5.46
C LYS A 104 -14.00 1.16 -4.64
N THR A 105 -14.03 1.77 -3.47
CA THR A 105 -12.91 1.76 -2.55
C THR A 105 -12.71 0.36 -1.98
N LYS A 106 -11.49 0.04 -1.57
CA LYS A 106 -11.17 -1.25 -0.95
C LYS A 106 -10.96 -1.05 0.53
N PRO A 107 -11.37 -2.00 1.38
CA PRO A 107 -11.03 -1.98 2.79
C PRO A 107 -9.52 -1.83 3.01
N VAL A 108 -9.15 -0.89 3.89
CA VAL A 108 -7.76 -0.63 4.26
C VAL A 108 -7.45 -1.40 5.54
N VAL A 109 -6.38 -2.16 5.48
CA VAL A 109 -5.94 -3.03 6.57
C VAL A 109 -4.58 -2.60 7.09
N THR A 110 -4.44 -2.60 8.41
CA THR A 110 -3.21 -2.23 9.10
C THR A 110 -2.59 -3.48 9.71
N VAL A 111 -1.39 -3.84 9.27
CA VAL A 111 -0.61 -4.93 9.84
C VAL A 111 0.50 -4.34 10.69
N THR A 112 0.48 -4.66 11.98
CA THR A 112 1.53 -4.33 12.94
C THR A 112 2.32 -5.57 13.29
N GLY A 113 3.64 -5.46 13.34
CA GLY A 113 4.53 -6.58 13.64
C GLY A 113 5.65 -6.15 14.55
N SER A 114 6.10 -7.06 15.41
CA SER A 114 7.26 -6.86 16.28
C SER A 114 8.14 -8.10 16.23
N LEU A 115 9.44 -7.89 16.07
CA LEU A 115 10.44 -8.95 16.15
C LEU A 115 11.27 -8.75 17.42
N THR A 116 11.32 -9.76 18.27
CA THR A 116 11.99 -9.71 19.57
C THR A 116 12.92 -10.90 19.76
N THR A 117 14.00 -10.71 20.53
CA THR A 117 14.91 -11.76 20.99
C THR A 117 14.94 -11.78 22.51
N ALA A 118 15.25 -12.93 23.12
CA ALA A 118 15.32 -13.00 24.59
C ALA A 118 16.54 -12.26 25.13
N LYS A 119 17.62 -12.22 24.36
CA LYS A 119 18.87 -11.50 24.67
C LYS A 119 19.20 -10.48 23.58
N ASN A 120 19.87 -9.40 23.97
CA ASN A 120 20.38 -8.37 23.04
C ASN A 120 21.78 -8.70 22.50
N SER A 121 22.42 -9.74 23.04
CA SER A 121 23.76 -10.20 22.65
C SER A 121 23.82 -11.72 22.65
N ILE A 122 24.54 -12.28 21.68
CA ILE A 122 24.80 -13.72 21.59
C ILE A 122 26.19 -13.99 22.17
N ASN A 123 26.26 -14.81 23.23
CA ASN A 123 27.53 -15.28 23.76
C ASN A 123 28.01 -16.48 22.93
N LEU A 124 29.13 -16.34 22.21
CA LEU A 124 29.67 -17.38 21.34
C LEU A 124 30.26 -18.58 22.09
N GLU A 125 30.53 -18.43 23.39
CA GLU A 125 31.00 -19.51 24.26
C GLU A 125 29.86 -20.41 24.75
N ASP A 126 28.63 -19.87 24.81
CA ASP A 126 27.42 -20.56 25.26
C ASP A 126 26.84 -21.45 24.15
N LYS A 127 27.54 -22.56 23.86
CA LYS A 127 27.22 -23.50 22.77
C LYS A 127 26.16 -24.52 23.20
N THR A 128 24.92 -24.08 23.32
CA THR A 128 23.78 -24.90 23.80
C THR A 128 22.97 -25.56 22.68
N CYS A 129 23.13 -25.16 21.42
CA CYS A 129 22.38 -25.72 20.30
C CYS A 129 23.20 -26.72 19.47
N SER A 130 22.70 -27.94 19.35
CA SER A 130 23.20 -28.91 18.37
C SER A 130 22.75 -28.55 16.95
N THR A 131 23.69 -28.51 16.02
CA THR A 131 23.49 -28.23 14.59
C THR A 131 24.25 -29.26 13.75
N GLU A 132 24.03 -29.27 12.43
CA GLU A 132 24.80 -30.08 11.47
C GLU A 132 26.30 -29.77 11.45
N PHE A 133 26.70 -28.61 11.97
CA PHE A 133 28.09 -28.15 12.08
C PHE A 133 28.66 -28.31 13.50
N GLY A 134 27.98 -29.03 14.39
CA GLY A 134 28.35 -29.21 15.78
C GLY A 134 27.59 -28.30 16.75
N MET A 135 28.08 -28.19 17.98
CA MET A 135 27.49 -27.34 19.01
C MET A 135 27.79 -25.86 18.74
N MET A 136 26.75 -25.04 18.67
CA MET A 136 26.83 -23.61 18.35
C MET A 136 26.01 -22.76 19.33
N ALA A 137 26.38 -21.48 19.45
CA ALA A 137 25.58 -20.50 20.16
C ALA A 137 24.31 -20.17 19.36
N CYS A 138 23.18 -20.03 20.04
CA CYS A 138 21.89 -19.80 19.42
C CYS A 138 21.04 -18.83 20.22
N GLU A 139 20.08 -18.22 19.55
CA GLU A 139 19.11 -17.31 20.16
C GLU A 139 17.74 -17.52 19.52
N HIS A 140 16.68 -17.36 20.32
CA HIS A 140 15.31 -17.47 19.85
C HIS A 140 14.81 -16.11 19.37
N MET A 141 14.27 -16.10 18.15
CA MET A 141 13.57 -14.96 17.58
C MET A 141 12.07 -15.20 17.68
N LYS A 142 11.34 -14.24 18.24
CA LYS A 142 9.88 -14.25 18.33
C LYS A 142 9.31 -13.13 17.48
N LEU A 143 8.60 -13.51 16.41
CA LEU A 143 7.76 -12.61 15.63
C LEU A 143 6.36 -12.63 16.21
N CYS A 144 5.82 -11.44 16.50
CA CYS A 144 4.40 -11.25 16.79
C CYS A 144 3.82 -10.35 15.70
N MET A 145 2.63 -10.67 15.21
CA MET A 145 1.90 -9.85 14.25
C MET A 145 0.46 -9.67 14.71
N ARG A 146 -0.12 -8.53 14.35
CA ARG A 146 -1.52 -8.22 14.56
C ARG A 146 -2.04 -7.48 13.34
N TYR A 147 -3.23 -7.87 12.91
CA TYR A 147 -3.94 -7.27 11.80
C TYR A 147 -5.23 -6.63 12.32
N GLU A 148 -5.53 -5.45 11.81
CA GLU A 148 -6.77 -4.72 12.09
C GLU A 148 -7.30 -4.10 10.79
N GLY A 149 -8.62 -4.08 10.64
CA GLY A 149 -9.30 -3.46 9.52
C GLY A 149 -10.67 -2.93 9.95
N LYS A 150 -11.18 -1.95 9.21
CA LYS A 150 -12.54 -1.41 9.40
C LYS A 150 -13.46 -1.92 8.29
N GLY A 151 -14.77 -1.73 8.46
CA GLY A 151 -15.75 -2.09 7.44
C GLY A 151 -15.77 -3.58 7.12
N GLN A 152 -15.99 -3.91 5.85
CA GLN A 152 -15.98 -5.29 5.35
C GLN A 152 -14.55 -5.80 5.06
N SER A 153 -13.63 -5.59 6.01
CA SER A 153 -12.27 -6.14 5.90
C SER A 153 -12.30 -7.68 5.93
N PRO A 154 -11.42 -8.38 5.18
CA PRO A 154 -11.36 -9.84 5.19
C PRO A 154 -11.13 -10.40 6.61
N PRO A 155 -11.78 -11.53 6.97
CA PRO A 155 -11.59 -12.18 8.26
C PRO A 155 -10.19 -12.78 8.39
N ASP A 156 -9.64 -13.26 7.27
CA ASP A 156 -8.32 -13.87 7.17
C ASP A 156 -7.52 -13.17 6.07
N ILE A 157 -6.20 -13.08 6.27
CA ILE A 157 -5.26 -12.54 5.29
C ILE A 157 -4.04 -13.44 5.14
N ASP A 158 -3.61 -13.61 3.90
CA ASP A 158 -2.37 -14.33 3.59
C ASP A 158 -1.18 -13.36 3.67
N LEU A 159 -0.26 -13.65 4.60
CA LEU A 159 0.98 -12.88 4.75
C LEU A 159 2.18 -13.71 4.30
N LYS A 160 2.88 -13.21 3.26
CA LYS A 160 4.18 -13.75 2.86
C LYS A 160 5.29 -13.05 3.64
N LEU A 161 5.97 -13.80 4.52
CA LEU A 161 7.06 -13.28 5.33
C LEU A 161 8.41 -13.63 4.71
N LEU A 162 9.31 -12.65 4.66
CA LEU A 162 10.70 -12.83 4.25
C LEU A 162 11.60 -12.44 5.42
N PHE A 163 12.42 -13.38 5.89
CA PHE A 163 13.41 -13.13 6.92
C PHE A 163 14.80 -13.13 6.33
N GLN A 164 15.57 -12.09 6.65
CA GLN A 164 16.97 -11.99 6.28
C GLN A 164 17.80 -11.76 7.54
N LEU A 165 18.62 -12.74 7.91
CA LEU A 165 19.61 -12.59 8.97
C LEU A 165 20.84 -11.86 8.44
N ASP A 166 21.46 -11.08 9.31
CA ASP A 166 22.69 -10.33 9.02
C ASP A 166 22.62 -9.51 7.71
N SER A 167 21.52 -8.77 7.52
CA SER A 167 21.24 -8.01 6.29
C SER A 167 22.34 -7.01 5.86
N LYS A 168 23.27 -6.68 6.77
CA LYS A 168 24.46 -5.86 6.48
C LYS A 168 25.65 -6.66 5.90
N LYS A 169 25.66 -7.99 6.04
CA LYS A 169 26.70 -8.90 5.52
C LYS A 169 26.05 -10.07 4.79
N THR A 170 25.65 -9.83 3.55
CA THR A 170 24.91 -10.81 2.74
C THR A 170 25.79 -11.89 2.09
N ILE A 171 27.08 -11.62 1.85
CA ILE A 171 28.02 -12.55 1.20
C ILE A 171 28.56 -13.58 2.18
N THR A 172 28.86 -13.16 3.41
CA THR A 172 29.37 -14.00 4.50
C THR A 172 28.52 -13.80 5.76
N PRO A 173 27.26 -14.25 5.73
CA PRO A 173 26.34 -14.07 6.86
C PRO A 173 26.87 -14.82 8.09
N ARG A 174 26.84 -14.15 9.24
CA ARG A 174 27.35 -14.71 10.51
C ARG A 174 26.30 -15.50 11.28
N ALA A 175 25.05 -15.46 10.85
CA ALA A 175 23.93 -16.12 11.48
C ALA A 175 23.10 -16.85 10.44
N PHE A 176 22.58 -18.01 10.80
CA PHE A 176 21.72 -18.83 9.97
C PHE A 176 20.58 -19.40 10.80
N PHE A 177 19.48 -19.76 10.15
CA PHE A 177 18.38 -20.44 10.82
C PHE A 177 18.74 -21.90 11.05
N ARG A 178 18.59 -22.38 12.30
CA ARG A 178 18.84 -23.80 12.64
C ARG A 178 17.97 -24.77 11.83
N ARG A 179 16.79 -24.33 11.43
CA ARG A 179 15.80 -25.08 10.65
C ARG A 179 15.81 -24.54 9.21
N ARG A 180 16.27 -25.37 8.25
CA ARG A 180 16.39 -24.99 6.82
C ARG A 180 15.04 -24.88 6.09
N ASP A 181 13.93 -25.25 6.73
CA ASP A 181 12.55 -25.08 6.27
C ASP A 181 12.11 -23.61 6.17
N LEU A 182 12.84 -22.69 6.80
CA LEU A 182 12.82 -21.27 6.44
C LEU A 182 13.87 -21.05 5.35
N VAL A 183 13.49 -21.24 4.09
CA VAL A 183 14.36 -21.05 2.93
C VAL A 183 14.95 -19.65 2.97
N SER A 184 16.21 -19.54 3.38
CA SER A 184 17.05 -18.38 3.08
C SER A 184 17.26 -18.40 1.57
N PHE A 185 16.56 -17.53 0.85
CA PHE A 185 16.89 -17.25 -0.55
C PHE A 185 18.25 -16.56 -0.57
N ILE A 186 19.31 -17.36 -0.54
CA ILE A 186 20.61 -16.93 -1.03
C ILE A 186 20.42 -16.89 -2.54
N ASN A 187 20.40 -15.67 -3.09
CA ASN A 187 20.39 -15.47 -4.53
C ASN A 187 21.62 -16.15 -5.11
N ASP A 188 21.44 -17.28 -5.79
CA ASP A 188 22.42 -17.76 -6.76
C ASP A 188 22.45 -16.76 -7.92
N LYS A 189 23.54 -16.00 -8.00
CA LYS A 189 24.04 -15.36 -9.20
C LYS A 189 25.49 -15.76 -9.39
#